data_AF-A0A380TF62-F1
#
_entry.id   AF-A0A380TF62-F1
#
_cell.length_a   1.000
_cell.length_b   1.000
_cell.length_c   1.000
_cell.angle_alpha   90.00
_cell.angle_beta   90.00
_cell.angle_gamma   90.00
#
_symmetry.space_group_name_H-M   'P 1'
#
loop_
_entity.id
_entity.type
_entity.pdbx_description
1 polymer ?
#
loop_
_entity_poly.entity_id
_entity_poly.type
_entity_poly.pdbx_seq_one_letter_code
_entity_poly.pdbx_strand_id
1 'polypeptide(L)'
;MRVVETVSTGGPSEPPITFWEHALEIPASRLLAFADEPGFIGPWLKRRSLRQVSMLRAVLGLPIDAPAQERRTGLQECSNAVRRFVLAAEFAARKSMHATLAVAKRCLSATDIALASEAEGRYDTTALVFAILDRAWPQLETVFHLDKLHKVGFARMRLVNPPRRPERRLSEFLNSGELLSVLRQYDARQDDHHRTELQKIIEMSGSQVVFLRRPHQQSLVLSNDQVVHGFTADQIVLDFRDEAARLNVASHGHAASYDIANAIASAYYGEACTFENITEATYPAQISRFLSSVRDQEAHDFRLIELLVHHSPLSGGPDLLLKNSDDLSIGPALGQLEQALNWTIDDLDRIPRFKILFAGKRVAMELEPIEDTAEAGRMFVLRYRDQTLSLEERAAFEERMEHEHGIKVVSTEKRGARGRKR
;
A
#
# COMPACT_ATOMS: atom_id res chain seq x y z
N MET A 1 -18.13 -46.32 31.45
CA MET A 1 -17.45 -45.02 31.54
C MET A 1 -16.15 -45.11 30.75
N ARG A 2 -16.14 -44.64 29.50
CA ARG A 2 -14.92 -44.47 28.71
C ARG A 2 -14.65 -42.98 28.66
N VAL A 3 -13.61 -42.56 29.35
CA VAL A 3 -12.99 -41.25 29.23
C VAL A 3 -12.48 -41.18 27.80
N VAL A 4 -13.14 -40.39 26.96
CA VAL A 4 -12.64 -40.03 25.64
C VAL A 4 -11.65 -38.90 25.89
N GLU A 5 -10.37 -39.25 25.79
CA GLU A 5 -9.26 -38.31 25.79
C GLU A 5 -9.49 -37.28 24.69
N THR A 6 -9.60 -36.01 25.10
CA THR A 6 -9.50 -34.86 24.20
C THR A 6 -8.16 -34.90 23.50
N VAL A 7 -8.17 -35.24 22.21
CA VAL A 7 -7.03 -35.12 21.33
C VAL A 7 -6.66 -33.64 21.25
N SER A 8 -5.61 -33.27 21.99
CA SER A 8 -4.94 -31.98 21.86
C SER A 8 -4.22 -31.95 20.50
N THR A 9 -4.91 -31.47 19.47
CA THR A 9 -4.27 -31.14 18.19
C THR A 9 -3.48 -29.84 18.36
N GLY A 10 -2.15 -29.98 18.42
CA GLY A 10 -1.20 -28.87 18.55
C GLY A 10 -1.16 -27.96 17.31
N GLY A 11 -2.23 -27.22 17.07
CA GLY A 11 -2.20 -26.01 16.25
C GLY A 11 -1.68 -24.82 17.08
N PRO A 12 -1.26 -23.72 16.43
CA PRO A 12 -0.97 -22.49 17.16
C PRO A 12 -2.20 -22.08 17.98
N SER A 13 -1.99 -21.69 19.24
CA SER A 13 -3.05 -21.13 20.10
C SER A 13 -3.82 -20.05 19.37
N GLU A 14 -5.14 -19.95 19.55
CA GLU A 14 -5.93 -18.91 18.88
C GLU A 14 -5.36 -17.49 19.14
N PRO A 15 -5.45 -16.56 18.18
CA PRO A 15 -4.95 -15.21 18.39
C PRO A 15 -5.72 -14.54 19.53
N PRO A 16 -5.04 -13.89 20.49
CA PRO A 16 -5.70 -13.15 21.55
C PRO A 16 -6.51 -11.97 20.98
N ILE A 17 -7.54 -11.52 21.70
CA ILE A 17 -8.37 -10.37 21.28
C ILE A 17 -7.51 -9.12 21.02
N THR A 18 -6.48 -8.90 21.85
CA THR A 18 -5.54 -7.79 21.71
C THR A 18 -4.79 -7.81 20.38
N PHE A 19 -4.52 -8.97 19.81
CA PHE A 19 -3.90 -9.06 18.48
C PHE A 19 -4.83 -8.50 17.40
N TRP A 20 -6.11 -8.90 17.42
CA TRP A 20 -7.08 -8.41 16.45
C TRP A 20 -7.31 -6.90 16.58
N GLU A 21 -7.50 -6.40 17.80
CA GLU A 21 -7.82 -5.00 18.04
C GLU A 21 -6.62 -4.07 17.88
N HIS A 22 -5.44 -4.47 18.35
CA HIS A 22 -4.26 -3.61 18.34
C HIS A 22 -3.38 -3.78 17.10
N ALA A 23 -3.09 -5.01 16.69
CA ALA A 23 -2.20 -5.27 15.56
C ALA A 23 -2.92 -5.21 14.21
N LEU A 24 -4.16 -5.71 14.14
CA LEU A 24 -4.93 -5.77 12.89
C LEU A 24 -6.01 -4.68 12.76
N GLU A 25 -6.22 -3.89 13.81
CA GLU A 25 -7.23 -2.82 13.87
C GLU A 25 -8.67 -3.32 13.59
N ILE A 26 -8.98 -4.54 14.03
CA ILE A 26 -10.30 -5.17 13.90
C ILE A 26 -11.04 -5.06 15.23
N PRO A 27 -12.29 -4.56 15.28
CA PRO A 27 -13.06 -4.42 16.51
C PRO A 27 -13.59 -5.78 17.00
N ALA A 28 -12.68 -6.64 17.46
CA ALA A 28 -12.95 -8.04 17.71
C ALA A 28 -14.00 -8.27 18.78
N SER A 29 -13.93 -7.56 19.91
CA SER A 29 -14.90 -7.70 21.00
C SER A 29 -16.34 -7.48 20.51
N ARG A 30 -16.56 -6.42 19.71
CA ARG A 30 -17.87 -6.09 19.14
C ARG A 30 -18.34 -7.14 18.13
N LEU A 31 -17.46 -7.56 17.21
CA LEU A 31 -17.81 -8.52 16.16
C LEU A 31 -18.08 -9.92 16.72
N LEU A 32 -17.34 -10.32 17.74
CA LEU A 32 -17.55 -11.59 18.43
C LEU A 32 -18.86 -11.60 19.22
N ALA A 33 -19.24 -10.48 19.86
CA ALA A 33 -20.54 -10.36 20.53
C ALA A 33 -21.71 -10.57 19.55
N PHE A 34 -21.64 -10.03 18.32
CA PHE A 34 -22.63 -10.31 17.28
C PHE A 34 -22.58 -11.76 16.80
N ALA A 35 -21.39 -12.36 16.73
CA ALA A 35 -21.24 -13.76 16.32
C ALA A 35 -21.81 -14.75 17.36
N ASP A 36 -21.92 -14.33 18.62
CA ASP A 36 -22.52 -15.10 19.72
C ASP A 36 -24.05 -15.09 19.71
N GLU A 37 -24.69 -14.24 18.89
CA GLU A 37 -26.15 -14.23 18.76
C GLU A 37 -26.68 -15.55 18.18
N PRO A 38 -27.69 -16.19 18.81
CA PRO A 38 -28.26 -17.44 18.31
C PRO A 38 -28.72 -17.32 16.86
N GLY A 39 -28.23 -18.24 16.02
CA GLY A 39 -28.59 -18.28 14.61
C GLY A 39 -27.76 -17.36 13.69
N PHE A 40 -26.72 -16.68 14.19
CA PHE A 40 -25.83 -15.85 13.36
C PHE A 40 -25.03 -16.64 12.31
N ILE A 41 -24.43 -17.77 12.72
CA ILE A 41 -23.47 -18.54 11.90
C ILE A 41 -24.11 -19.09 10.62
N GLY A 42 -25.38 -19.51 10.67
CA GLY A 42 -26.09 -20.04 9.51
C GLY A 42 -26.17 -19.05 8.34
N PRO A 43 -26.79 -17.86 8.51
CA PRO A 43 -26.78 -16.78 7.54
C PRO A 43 -25.38 -16.29 7.15
N TRP A 44 -24.41 -16.32 8.07
CA TRP A 44 -23.02 -15.96 7.75
C TRP A 44 -22.39 -16.95 6.75
N LEU A 45 -22.52 -18.27 6.99
CA LEU A 45 -22.05 -19.34 6.09
C LEU A 45 -22.74 -19.33 4.73
N LYS A 46 -24.04 -18.97 4.67
CA LYS A 46 -24.78 -18.83 3.40
C LYS A 46 -24.17 -17.78 2.47
N ARG A 47 -23.59 -16.71 3.04
CA ARG A 47 -22.93 -15.63 2.29
C ARG A 47 -21.49 -15.96 1.85
N ARG A 48 -20.95 -17.13 2.22
CA ARG A 48 -19.59 -17.53 1.86
C ARG A 48 -19.56 -18.18 0.47
N SER A 49 -18.50 -17.88 -0.28
CA SER A 49 -18.22 -18.51 -1.57
C SER A 49 -17.98 -20.01 -1.40
N LEU A 50 -18.07 -20.79 -2.49
CA LEU A 50 -17.76 -22.22 -2.44
C LEU A 50 -16.31 -22.46 -1.99
N ARG A 51 -15.38 -21.61 -2.42
CA ARG A 51 -13.95 -21.68 -2.06
C ARG A 51 -13.75 -21.44 -0.56
N GLN A 52 -14.40 -20.43 0.00
CA GLN A 52 -14.39 -20.15 1.43
C GLN A 52 -14.97 -21.31 2.24
N VAL A 53 -16.09 -21.91 1.79
CA VAL A 53 -16.68 -23.08 2.43
C VAL A 53 -15.75 -24.30 2.37
N SER A 54 -15.16 -24.59 1.20
CA SER A 54 -14.20 -25.68 1.05
C SER A 54 -12.97 -25.48 1.93
N MET A 55 -12.46 -24.24 2.03
CA MET A 55 -11.34 -23.93 2.90
C MET A 55 -11.69 -24.10 4.38
N LEU A 56 -12.82 -23.57 4.84
CA LEU A 56 -13.31 -23.77 6.21
C LEU A 56 -13.43 -25.25 6.56
N ARG A 57 -13.92 -26.08 5.63
CA ARG A 57 -13.98 -27.53 5.83
C ARG A 57 -12.58 -28.13 5.95
N ALA A 58 -11.66 -27.76 5.05
CA ALA A 58 -10.29 -28.26 5.06
C ALA A 58 -9.56 -27.95 6.38
N VAL A 59 -9.63 -26.70 6.86
CA VAL A 59 -8.97 -26.28 8.11
C VAL A 59 -9.62 -26.89 9.36
N LEU A 60 -10.93 -27.19 9.30
CA LEU A 60 -11.64 -27.88 10.38
C LEU A 60 -11.59 -29.41 10.28
N GLY A 61 -10.85 -29.97 9.32
CA GLY A 61 -10.71 -31.42 9.14
C GLY A 61 -11.97 -32.12 8.61
N LEU A 62 -12.89 -31.38 7.98
CA LEU A 62 -14.11 -31.91 7.36
C LEU A 62 -13.85 -32.29 5.88
N PRO A 63 -14.48 -33.35 5.35
CA PRO A 63 -14.32 -33.77 3.95
C PRO A 63 -14.72 -32.68 2.95
N ILE A 64 -13.84 -32.33 2.00
CA ILE A 64 -14.03 -31.21 1.06
C ILE A 64 -14.99 -31.60 -0.09
N ASP A 65 -15.02 -32.88 -0.43
CA ASP A 65 -15.76 -33.53 -1.52
C ASP A 65 -17.22 -33.85 -1.18
N ALA A 66 -17.69 -33.51 0.02
CA ALA A 66 -19.08 -33.73 0.43
C ALA A 66 -20.09 -33.09 -0.57
N PRO A 67 -21.32 -33.64 -0.69
CA PRO A 67 -22.38 -33.06 -1.50
C PRO A 67 -22.63 -31.58 -1.16
N ALA A 68 -22.95 -30.76 -2.15
CA ALA A 68 -23.07 -29.30 -1.98
C ALA A 68 -24.08 -28.88 -0.88
N GLN A 69 -25.15 -29.67 -0.70
CA GLN A 69 -26.15 -29.46 0.34
C GLN A 69 -25.61 -29.72 1.76
N GLU A 70 -24.66 -30.65 1.92
CA GLU A 70 -24.11 -31.08 3.23
C GLU A 70 -22.90 -30.24 3.67
N ARG A 71 -22.21 -29.59 2.72
CA ARG A 71 -20.98 -28.83 3.01
C ARG A 71 -21.18 -27.77 4.08
N ARG A 72 -22.28 -27.02 4.01
CA ARG A 72 -22.58 -25.94 4.97
C ARG A 72 -23.22 -26.48 6.25
N THR A 73 -23.99 -27.57 6.19
CA THR A 73 -24.58 -28.21 7.36
C THR A 73 -23.50 -28.71 8.33
N GLY A 74 -22.48 -29.42 7.82
CA GLY A 74 -21.37 -29.86 8.68
C GLY A 74 -20.57 -28.71 9.30
N LEU A 75 -20.51 -27.54 8.64
CA LEU A 75 -19.92 -26.34 9.25
C LEU A 75 -20.82 -25.72 10.34
N GLN A 76 -22.15 -25.80 10.19
CA GLN A 76 -23.09 -25.34 11.21
C GLN A 76 -23.01 -26.20 12.48
N GLU A 77 -22.80 -27.50 12.34
CA GLU A 77 -22.58 -28.40 13.48
C GLU A 77 -21.30 -28.05 14.26
N CYS A 78 -20.32 -27.43 13.59
CA CYS A 78 -19.08 -26.91 14.19
C CYS A 78 -19.12 -25.39 14.45
N SER A 79 -20.29 -24.80 14.73
CA SER A 79 -20.48 -23.35 14.85
C SER A 79 -19.46 -22.66 15.78
N ASN A 80 -19.12 -23.27 16.92
CA ASN A 80 -18.14 -22.73 17.86
C ASN A 80 -16.73 -22.60 17.24
N ALA A 81 -16.31 -23.59 16.45
CA ALA A 81 -15.01 -23.56 15.76
C ALA A 81 -15.03 -22.60 14.55
N VAL A 82 -16.20 -22.43 13.91
CA VAL A 82 -16.38 -21.48 12.81
C VAL A 82 -16.31 -20.03 13.28
N ARG A 83 -16.74 -19.75 14.52
CA ARG A 83 -16.82 -18.41 15.10
C ARG A 83 -15.57 -17.56 14.90
N ARG A 84 -14.37 -18.12 15.11
CA ARG A 84 -13.09 -17.39 14.96
C ARG A 84 -12.83 -16.86 13.55
N PHE A 85 -13.43 -17.48 12.53
CA PHE A 85 -13.28 -17.07 11.14
C PHE A 85 -14.14 -15.85 10.77
N VAL A 86 -15.06 -15.42 11.65
CA VAL A 86 -15.82 -14.17 11.46
C VAL A 86 -14.88 -12.97 11.43
N LEU A 87 -13.92 -12.90 12.37
CA LEU A 87 -12.91 -11.84 12.42
C LEU A 87 -11.99 -11.88 11.19
N ALA A 88 -11.57 -13.08 10.79
CA ALA A 88 -10.78 -13.26 9.58
C ALA A 88 -11.51 -12.80 8.31
N ALA A 89 -12.82 -13.02 8.21
CA ALA A 89 -13.61 -12.56 7.07
C ALA A 89 -13.69 -11.03 7.02
N GLU A 90 -13.91 -10.38 8.16
CA GLU A 90 -13.91 -8.90 8.25
C GLU A 90 -12.54 -8.33 7.91
N PHE A 91 -11.48 -8.94 8.44
CA PHE A 91 -10.10 -8.58 8.11
C PHE A 91 -9.86 -8.69 6.60
N ALA A 92 -10.15 -9.84 6.00
CA ALA A 92 -9.90 -10.14 4.59
C ALA A 92 -10.69 -9.24 3.63
N ALA A 93 -11.91 -8.83 3.98
CA ALA A 93 -12.77 -8.01 3.12
C ALA A 93 -12.13 -6.70 2.67
N ARG A 94 -11.13 -6.22 3.41
CA ARG A 94 -10.42 -4.97 3.13
C ARG A 94 -8.98 -5.19 2.69
N LYS A 95 -8.51 -6.41 2.42
CA LYS A 95 -7.11 -6.66 2.07
C LYS A 95 -6.87 -6.84 0.57
N SER A 96 -5.71 -6.38 0.13
CA SER A 96 -5.16 -6.66 -1.18
C SER A 96 -4.94 -8.17 -1.37
N MET A 97 -5.42 -8.69 -2.50
CA MET A 97 -5.15 -10.06 -2.93
C MET A 97 -3.64 -10.31 -3.04
N HIS A 98 -2.87 -9.35 -3.59
CA HIS A 98 -1.42 -9.48 -3.75
C HIS A 98 -0.69 -9.59 -2.41
N ALA A 99 -1.06 -8.75 -1.43
CA ALA A 99 -0.49 -8.81 -0.08
C ALA A 99 -0.75 -10.16 0.58
N THR A 100 -1.99 -10.62 0.48
CA THR A 100 -2.43 -11.89 1.07
C THR A 100 -1.74 -13.08 0.41
N LEU A 101 -1.65 -13.08 -0.92
CA LEU A 101 -1.00 -14.15 -1.68
C LEU A 101 0.52 -14.21 -1.41
N ALA A 102 1.18 -13.07 -1.30
CA ALA A 102 2.62 -13.00 -0.99
C ALA A 102 2.94 -13.66 0.36
N VAL A 103 2.09 -13.44 1.38
CA VAL A 103 2.24 -14.12 2.68
C VAL A 103 1.84 -15.58 2.59
N ALA A 104 0.71 -15.89 1.94
CA ALA A 104 0.22 -17.26 1.77
C ALA A 104 1.27 -18.18 1.15
N LYS A 105 1.94 -17.73 0.07
CA LYS A 105 3.02 -18.48 -0.60
C LYS A 105 4.19 -18.85 0.32
N ARG A 106 4.39 -18.11 1.41
CA ARG A 106 5.49 -18.34 2.37
C ARG A 106 5.11 -19.27 3.51
N CYS A 107 3.83 -19.33 3.89
CA CYS A 107 3.39 -20.03 5.10
C CYS A 107 2.33 -21.12 4.88
N LEU A 108 1.76 -21.24 3.67
CA LEU A 108 0.75 -22.25 3.35
C LEU A 108 1.28 -23.33 2.42
N SER A 109 0.62 -24.48 2.44
CA SER A 109 0.90 -25.57 1.50
C SER A 109 0.38 -25.26 0.10
N ALA A 110 0.93 -25.92 -0.92
CA ALA A 110 0.42 -25.84 -2.28
C ALA A 110 -1.06 -26.26 -2.37
N THR A 111 -1.50 -27.19 -1.53
CA THR A 111 -2.90 -27.65 -1.44
C THR A 111 -3.82 -26.54 -0.94
N ASP A 112 -3.44 -25.83 0.12
CA ASP A 112 -4.24 -24.70 0.64
C ASP A 112 -4.35 -23.58 -0.41
N ILE A 113 -3.24 -23.27 -1.08
CA ILE A 113 -3.22 -22.26 -2.14
C ILE A 113 -4.13 -22.68 -3.32
N ALA A 114 -4.06 -23.95 -3.74
CA ALA A 114 -4.91 -24.48 -4.79
C ALA A 114 -6.40 -24.44 -4.43
N LEU A 115 -6.76 -24.68 -3.16
CA LEU A 115 -8.13 -24.60 -2.67
C LEU A 115 -8.71 -23.18 -2.77
N ALA A 116 -7.87 -22.16 -2.66
CA ALA A 116 -8.26 -20.76 -2.78
C ALA A 116 -8.18 -20.21 -4.22
N SER A 117 -7.68 -21.00 -5.19
CA SER A 117 -7.51 -20.55 -6.58
C SER A 117 -8.85 -20.30 -7.28
N GLU A 118 -8.88 -19.24 -8.07
CA GLU A 118 -9.94 -18.86 -9.01
C GLU A 118 -9.45 -18.98 -10.45
N ALA A 119 -10.30 -18.64 -11.42
CA ALA A 119 -9.91 -18.58 -12.83
C ALA A 119 -8.87 -17.46 -13.08
N GLU A 120 -8.14 -17.57 -14.18
CA GLU A 120 -7.19 -16.53 -14.65
C GLU A 120 -6.09 -16.18 -13.64
N GLY A 121 -5.70 -17.11 -12.78
CA GLY A 121 -4.64 -16.91 -11.79
C GLY A 121 -5.02 -15.99 -10.62
N ARG A 122 -6.32 -15.75 -10.40
CA ARG A 122 -6.84 -15.04 -9.23
C ARG A 122 -7.01 -15.97 -8.03
N TYR A 123 -7.18 -15.39 -6.84
CA TYR A 123 -7.35 -16.14 -5.59
C TYR A 123 -8.40 -15.49 -4.70
N ASP A 124 -9.22 -16.31 -4.04
CA ASP A 124 -10.18 -15.87 -3.03
C ASP A 124 -9.40 -15.44 -1.78
N THR A 125 -9.32 -14.13 -1.57
CA THR A 125 -8.55 -13.51 -0.49
C THR A 125 -9.04 -13.96 0.89
N THR A 126 -10.36 -14.17 1.06
CA THR A 126 -10.92 -14.62 2.34
C THR A 126 -10.55 -16.07 2.62
N ALA A 127 -10.59 -16.94 1.60
CA ALA A 127 -10.15 -18.32 1.75
C ALA A 127 -8.66 -18.41 2.14
N LEU A 128 -7.79 -17.62 1.49
CA LEU A 128 -6.37 -17.57 1.88
C LEU A 128 -6.20 -17.11 3.34
N VAL A 129 -6.91 -16.07 3.77
CA VAL A 129 -6.85 -15.59 5.17
C VAL A 129 -7.36 -16.64 6.15
N PHE A 130 -8.38 -17.43 5.81
CA PHE A 130 -8.82 -18.55 6.66
C PHE A 130 -7.72 -19.59 6.85
N ALA A 131 -7.02 -19.96 5.78
CA ALA A 131 -5.88 -20.86 5.87
C ALA A 131 -4.74 -20.25 6.70
N ILE A 132 -4.40 -18.97 6.50
CA ILE A 132 -3.35 -18.28 7.28
C ILE A 132 -3.72 -18.24 8.75
N LEU A 133 -4.98 -17.95 9.10
CA LEU A 133 -5.44 -17.95 10.49
C LEU A 133 -5.24 -19.32 11.15
N ASP A 134 -5.58 -20.41 10.46
CA ASP A 134 -5.46 -21.75 11.04
C ASP A 134 -4.00 -22.22 11.16
N ARG A 135 -3.18 -21.97 10.12
CA ARG A 135 -1.82 -22.52 10.03
C ARG A 135 -0.75 -21.62 10.67
N ALA A 136 -0.91 -20.31 10.58
CA ALA A 136 0.14 -19.34 10.88
C ALA A 136 -0.42 -17.94 11.19
N TRP A 137 -1.36 -17.83 12.14
CA TRP A 137 -2.04 -16.56 12.42
C TRP A 137 -1.14 -15.34 12.69
N PRO A 138 0.08 -15.44 13.27
CA PRO A 138 0.93 -14.26 13.43
C PRO A 138 1.29 -13.61 12.09
N GLN A 139 1.21 -14.36 10.99
CA GLN A 139 1.44 -13.84 9.64
C GLN A 139 0.31 -12.93 9.12
N LEU A 140 -0.87 -12.91 9.76
CA LEU A 140 -1.93 -11.96 9.43
C LEU A 140 -1.47 -10.50 9.64
N GLU A 141 -0.59 -10.25 10.60
CA GLU A 141 0.02 -8.94 10.79
C GLU A 141 0.93 -8.58 9.60
N THR A 142 1.66 -9.55 9.05
CA THR A 142 2.43 -9.33 7.80
C THR A 142 1.50 -8.97 6.64
N VAL A 143 0.35 -9.65 6.51
CA VAL A 143 -0.67 -9.31 5.50
C VAL A 143 -1.16 -7.87 5.69
N PHE A 144 -1.45 -7.48 6.93
CA PHE A 144 -1.90 -6.14 7.27
C PHE A 144 -0.89 -5.05 6.84
N HIS A 145 0.39 -5.26 7.14
CA HIS A 145 1.45 -4.32 6.78
C HIS A 145 1.73 -4.27 5.27
N LEU A 146 1.78 -5.42 4.58
CA LEU A 146 1.95 -5.44 3.12
C LEU A 146 0.75 -4.80 2.41
N ASP A 147 -0.47 -5.03 2.87
CA ASP A 147 -1.68 -4.36 2.36
C ASP A 147 -1.57 -2.83 2.47
N LYS A 148 -1.03 -2.32 3.58
CA LYS A 148 -0.76 -0.88 3.72
C LYS A 148 0.22 -0.39 2.65
N LEU A 149 1.33 -1.10 2.41
CA LEU A 149 2.31 -0.71 1.37
C LEU A 149 1.69 -0.59 -0.02
N HIS A 150 0.72 -1.44 -0.35
CA HIS A 150 0.01 -1.38 -1.62
C HIS A 150 -0.95 -0.20 -1.73
N LYS A 151 -1.42 0.35 -0.61
CA LYS A 151 -2.45 1.41 -0.59
C LYS A 151 -1.91 2.80 -0.35
N VAL A 152 -0.77 2.91 0.31
CA VAL A 152 -0.11 4.19 0.55
C VAL A 152 0.83 4.51 -0.61
N GLY A 153 0.90 5.79 -0.95
CA GLY A 153 1.99 6.29 -1.79
C GLY A 153 3.14 6.81 -0.93
N PHE A 154 4.31 6.96 -1.54
CA PHE A 154 5.54 7.26 -0.82
C PHE A 154 6.20 8.56 -1.25
N ALA A 155 6.63 9.36 -0.28
CA ALA A 155 7.62 10.39 -0.49
C ALA A 155 9.02 9.76 -0.57
N ARG A 156 9.63 9.79 -1.75
CA ARG A 156 11.04 9.40 -1.97
C ARG A 156 12.02 10.47 -1.53
N MET A 157 12.99 10.08 -0.74
CA MET A 157 13.99 10.93 -0.13
C MET A 157 15.39 10.32 -0.28
N ARG A 158 16.40 11.18 -0.18
CA ARG A 158 17.82 10.79 -0.13
C ARG A 158 18.51 11.52 1.01
N LEU A 159 19.57 10.95 1.56
CA LEU A 159 20.41 11.66 2.51
C LEU A 159 21.14 12.82 1.84
N VAL A 160 21.17 13.95 2.54
CA VAL A 160 22.07 15.06 2.21
C VAL A 160 23.48 14.64 2.59
N ASN A 161 24.38 14.56 1.61
CA ASN A 161 25.79 14.16 1.78
C ASN A 161 25.93 12.85 2.58
N PRO A 162 25.58 11.69 1.99
CA PRO A 162 25.56 10.43 2.72
C PRO A 162 26.93 10.11 3.34
N PRO A 163 26.98 9.81 4.64
CA PRO A 163 28.18 9.34 5.33
C PRO A 163 28.85 8.15 4.67
N ARG A 164 30.09 7.86 5.07
CA ARG A 164 30.70 6.57 4.74
C ARG A 164 29.85 5.45 5.35
N ARG A 165 29.47 4.48 4.52
CA ARG A 165 28.70 3.31 4.95
C ARG A 165 29.41 2.59 6.12
N PRO A 166 28.70 2.32 7.25
CA PRO A 166 29.22 1.51 8.35
C PRO A 166 29.52 0.07 7.90
N GLU A 167 30.39 -0.63 8.63
CA GLU A 167 30.66 -2.06 8.38
C GLU A 167 29.43 -2.92 8.69
N ARG A 168 28.69 -2.55 9.73
CA ARG A 168 27.44 -3.19 10.14
C ARG A 168 26.34 -2.92 9.11
N ARG A 169 25.52 -3.93 8.82
CA ARG A 169 24.35 -3.76 7.93
C ARG A 169 23.21 -3.05 8.63
N LEU A 170 22.41 -2.29 7.88
CA LEU A 170 21.20 -1.65 8.39
C LEU A 170 20.23 -2.66 8.99
N SER A 171 20.07 -3.83 8.38
CA SER A 171 19.21 -4.90 8.91
C SER A 171 19.65 -5.35 10.30
N GLU A 172 20.96 -5.46 10.56
CA GLU A 172 21.50 -5.81 11.88
C GLU A 172 21.24 -4.70 12.90
N PHE A 173 21.32 -3.44 12.49
CA PHE A 173 20.99 -2.28 13.33
C PHE A 173 19.51 -2.26 13.70
N LEU A 174 18.61 -2.35 12.71
CA LEU A 174 17.16 -2.27 12.91
C LEU A 174 16.62 -3.43 13.77
N ASN A 175 17.19 -4.62 13.64
CA ASN A 175 16.81 -5.79 14.45
C ASN A 175 17.49 -5.83 15.83
N SER A 176 18.24 -4.78 16.21
CA SER A 176 18.86 -4.69 17.54
C SER A 176 18.05 -3.84 18.52
N GLY A 177 18.43 -3.87 19.80
CA GLY A 177 17.83 -3.01 20.83
C GLY A 177 18.12 -1.50 20.63
N GLU A 178 19.01 -1.14 19.71
CA GLU A 178 19.36 0.26 19.44
C GLU A 178 18.22 1.02 18.80
N LEU A 179 17.48 0.44 17.84
CA LEU A 179 16.33 1.10 17.22
C LEU A 179 15.30 1.54 18.27
N LEU A 180 14.97 0.67 19.23
CA LEU A 180 14.05 1.00 20.32
C LEU A 180 14.61 2.13 21.21
N SER A 181 15.92 2.18 21.40
CA SER A 181 16.58 3.25 22.15
C SER A 181 16.49 4.58 21.39
N VAL A 182 16.68 4.57 20.07
CA VAL A 182 16.51 5.76 19.21
C VAL A 182 15.09 6.30 19.28
N LEU A 183 14.08 5.43 19.17
CA LEU A 183 12.67 5.84 19.26
C LEU A 183 12.34 6.45 20.62
N ARG A 184 12.83 5.86 21.72
CA ARG A 184 12.63 6.42 23.07
C ARG A 184 13.32 7.77 23.25
N GLN A 185 14.53 7.94 22.72
CA GLN A 185 15.24 9.21 22.77
C GLN A 185 14.53 10.28 21.93
N TYR A 186 13.95 9.91 20.79
CA TYR A 186 13.11 10.81 20.01
C TYR A 186 11.88 11.26 20.83
N ASP A 187 11.14 10.30 21.40
CA ASP A 187 9.94 10.60 22.21
C ASP A 187 10.28 11.53 23.39
N ALA A 188 11.39 11.29 24.09
CA ALA A 188 11.84 12.12 25.21
C ALA A 188 12.21 13.56 24.80
N ARG A 189 12.58 13.80 23.53
CA ARG A 189 12.91 15.15 23.02
C ARG A 189 11.69 15.93 22.56
N GLN A 190 10.63 15.25 22.11
CA GLN A 190 9.42 15.92 21.62
C GLN A 190 8.55 16.50 22.74
N ASP A 191 8.65 15.94 23.95
CA ASP A 191 7.89 16.36 25.15
C ASP A 191 6.37 16.52 24.91
N ASP A 192 5.82 15.72 23.99
CA ASP A 192 4.40 15.72 23.62
C ASP A 192 3.61 14.59 24.33
N HIS A 193 4.26 13.87 25.24
CA HIS A 193 3.78 12.66 25.92
C HIS A 193 3.32 11.54 24.98
N HIS A 194 3.62 11.62 23.68
CA HIS A 194 3.32 10.57 22.73
C HIS A 194 4.46 9.56 22.67
N ARG A 195 4.08 8.29 22.55
CA ARG A 195 5.02 7.18 22.40
C ARG A 195 5.00 6.66 20.97
N THR A 196 6.19 6.49 20.39
CA THR A 196 6.35 5.79 19.12
C THR A 196 6.48 4.29 19.38
N GLU A 197 5.57 3.51 18.80
CA GLU A 197 5.56 2.06 18.89
C GLU A 197 6.14 1.46 17.60
N LEU A 198 7.17 0.62 17.72
CA LEU A 198 7.64 -0.22 16.62
C LEU A 198 6.68 -1.39 16.46
N GLN A 199 5.97 -1.44 15.33
CA GLN A 199 5.05 -2.54 15.03
C GLN A 199 5.77 -3.70 14.34
N LYS A 200 6.47 -3.42 13.24
CA LYS A 200 7.11 -4.47 12.44
C LYS A 200 8.28 -3.97 11.61
N ILE A 201 9.21 -4.87 11.31
CA ILE A 201 10.25 -4.68 10.30
C ILE A 201 10.08 -5.79 9.26
N ILE A 202 10.03 -5.43 7.98
CA ILE A 202 9.90 -6.36 6.87
C ILE A 202 11.04 -6.10 5.88
N GLU A 203 11.78 -7.14 5.54
CA GLU A 203 12.75 -7.09 4.45
C GLU A 203 12.06 -7.35 3.09
N MET A 204 12.34 -6.49 2.12
CA MET A 204 11.78 -6.57 0.76
C MET A 204 12.84 -6.25 -0.29
N SER A 205 13.26 -7.22 -1.11
CA SER A 205 14.14 -6.99 -2.28
C SER A 205 15.33 -6.05 -2.01
N GLY A 206 16.05 -6.26 -0.89
CA GLY A 206 17.19 -5.43 -0.50
C GLY A 206 16.86 -4.12 0.25
N SER A 207 15.59 -3.88 0.55
CA SER A 207 15.11 -2.78 1.40
C SER A 207 14.65 -3.27 2.77
N GLN A 208 14.67 -2.36 3.76
CA GLN A 208 14.20 -2.59 5.12
C GLN A 208 13.03 -1.67 5.41
N VAL A 209 11.83 -2.23 5.54
CA VAL A 209 10.59 -1.48 5.75
C VAL A 209 10.20 -1.53 7.23
N VAL A 210 10.23 -0.37 7.88
CA VAL A 210 9.90 -0.19 9.29
C VAL A 210 8.49 0.39 9.42
N PHE A 211 7.63 -0.28 10.18
CA PHE A 211 6.27 0.15 10.49
C PHE A 211 6.23 0.66 11.92
N LEU A 212 5.84 1.92 12.08
CA LEU A 212 5.70 2.58 13.37
C LEU A 212 4.27 3.07 13.56
N ARG A 213 3.81 3.08 14.81
CA ARG A 213 2.54 3.69 15.20
C ARG A 213 2.80 4.81 16.20
N ARG A 214 2.26 6.00 15.95
CA ARG A 214 2.39 7.16 16.86
C ARG A 214 1.07 7.92 16.94
N PRO A 215 0.62 8.37 18.12
CA PRO A 215 -0.49 9.33 18.22
C PRO A 215 -0.26 10.57 17.34
N HIS A 216 -1.28 11.03 16.59
CA HIS A 216 -1.13 12.13 15.64
C HIS A 216 -2.16 13.25 15.84
N GLN A 217 -3.44 13.00 15.61
CA GLN A 217 -4.47 14.03 15.67
C GLN A 217 -5.43 13.79 16.82
N GLN A 218 -5.68 14.82 17.63
CA GLN A 218 -6.74 14.76 18.64
C GLN A 218 -8.07 14.42 17.98
N SER A 219 -8.75 13.42 18.54
CA SER A 219 -10.01 12.93 18.01
C SER A 219 -10.85 12.34 19.12
N LEU A 220 -12.11 12.09 18.78
CA LEU A 220 -13.04 11.32 19.59
C LEU A 220 -12.85 9.84 19.25
N VAL A 221 -12.32 9.07 20.19
CA VAL A 221 -12.04 7.64 20.03
C VAL A 221 -13.07 6.85 20.81
N LEU A 222 -13.60 5.79 20.21
CA LEU A 222 -14.47 4.84 20.90
C LEU A 222 -13.62 3.93 21.79
N SER A 223 -13.87 3.97 23.10
CA SER A 223 -13.29 3.08 24.10
C SER A 223 -14.42 2.54 24.97
N ASN A 224 -14.59 1.20 25.01
CA ASN A 224 -15.62 0.54 25.83
C ASN A 224 -17.03 1.14 25.66
N ASP A 225 -17.46 1.34 24.41
CA ASP A 225 -18.73 1.97 24.03
C ASP A 225 -18.94 3.41 24.52
N GLN A 226 -17.88 4.06 25.02
CA GLN A 226 -17.86 5.49 25.32
C GLN A 226 -16.96 6.23 24.34
N VAL A 227 -17.38 7.43 23.94
CA VAL A 227 -16.58 8.33 23.13
C VAL A 227 -15.69 9.13 24.06
N VAL A 228 -14.38 8.90 24.00
CA VAL A 228 -13.38 9.60 24.83
C VAL A 228 -12.51 10.52 23.96
N HIS A 229 -12.01 11.61 24.55
CA HIS A 229 -10.95 12.39 23.93
C HIS A 229 -9.68 11.54 23.88
N GLY A 230 -9.14 11.35 22.69
CA GLY A 230 -7.91 10.60 22.45
C GLY A 230 -7.20 11.10 21.20
N PHE A 231 -6.37 10.26 20.61
CA PHE A 231 -5.66 10.56 19.37
C PHE A 231 -5.92 9.47 18.35
N THR A 232 -6.17 9.85 17.09
CA THR A 232 -5.99 8.91 15.98
C THR A 232 -4.50 8.64 15.84
N ALA A 233 -4.15 7.36 15.71
CA ALA A 233 -2.77 6.97 15.49
C ALA A 233 -2.41 7.16 14.01
N ASP A 234 -1.26 7.78 13.76
CA ASP A 234 -0.62 7.72 12.46
C ASP A 234 0.20 6.42 12.34
N GLN A 235 0.15 5.90 11.13
CA GLN A 235 0.76 4.64 10.73
C GLN A 235 1.91 5.00 9.80
N ILE A 236 3.09 5.15 10.39
CA ILE A 236 4.28 5.62 9.71
C ILE A 236 4.98 4.42 9.08
N VAL A 237 5.26 4.51 7.78
CA VAL A 237 6.02 3.50 7.03
C VAL A 237 7.32 4.14 6.56
N LEU A 238 8.45 3.54 6.92
CA LEU A 238 9.80 3.94 6.50
C LEU A 238 10.46 2.79 5.73
N ASP A 239 10.48 2.87 4.40
CA ASP A 239 11.18 1.94 3.51
C ASP A 239 12.60 2.48 3.23
N PHE A 240 13.56 1.98 4.01
CA PHE A 240 14.98 2.32 3.87
C PHE A 240 15.62 1.48 2.76
N ARG A 241 16.32 2.16 1.85
CA ARG A 241 17.01 1.56 0.70
C ARG A 241 18.48 1.98 0.69
N ASP A 242 19.30 1.16 0.04
CA ASP A 242 20.75 1.33 -0.05
C ASP A 242 21.37 1.65 1.30
N GLU A 243 21.02 0.83 2.31
CA GLU A 243 21.53 0.97 3.67
C GLU A 243 21.23 2.34 4.29
N ALA A 244 20.00 2.81 4.13
CA ALA A 244 19.49 4.10 4.60
C ALA A 244 20.03 5.34 3.88
N ALA A 245 20.74 5.20 2.75
CA ALA A 245 21.07 6.35 1.90
C ALA A 245 19.83 6.91 1.19
N ARG A 246 18.83 6.06 0.93
CA ARG A 246 17.53 6.43 0.36
C ARG A 246 16.41 6.00 1.30
N LEU A 247 15.32 6.75 1.28
CA LEU A 247 14.14 6.51 2.11
C LEU A 247 12.88 6.77 1.30
N ASN A 248 11.95 5.83 1.36
CA ASN A 248 10.56 6.07 1.00
C ASN A 248 9.73 6.17 2.29
N VAL A 249 8.98 7.24 2.46
CA VAL A 249 8.17 7.45 3.67
C VAL A 249 6.71 7.72 3.34
N ALA A 250 5.82 7.07 4.08
CA ALA A 250 4.38 7.29 4.04
C ALA A 250 3.86 7.52 5.48
N SER A 251 3.12 8.61 5.69
CA SER A 251 2.64 9.05 7.00
C SER A 251 1.71 10.24 6.83
N HIS A 252 0.70 10.38 7.71
CA HIS A 252 -0.14 11.59 7.78
C HIS A 252 0.61 12.74 8.49
N GLY A 253 1.42 12.42 9.50
CA GLY A 253 2.29 13.35 10.23
C GLY A 253 3.66 13.51 9.57
N HIS A 254 3.75 14.25 8.47
CA HIS A 254 5.00 14.39 7.69
C HIS A 254 6.21 14.85 8.52
N ALA A 255 6.07 15.83 9.42
CA ALA A 255 7.20 16.33 10.20
C ALA A 255 7.79 15.26 11.14
N ALA A 256 6.93 14.60 11.91
CA ALA A 256 7.35 13.57 12.86
C ALA A 256 7.99 12.36 12.17
N SER A 257 7.41 11.91 11.05
CA SER A 257 7.96 10.78 10.29
C SER A 257 9.35 11.08 9.71
N TYR A 258 9.59 12.31 9.24
CA TYR A 258 10.93 12.72 8.78
C TYR A 258 11.93 12.81 9.93
N ASP A 259 11.57 13.39 11.06
CA ASP A 259 12.49 13.52 12.20
C ASP A 259 12.85 12.15 12.79
N ILE A 260 11.90 11.23 12.86
CA ILE A 260 12.16 9.84 13.25
C ILE A 260 13.11 9.17 12.26
N ALA A 261 12.88 9.32 10.96
CA ALA A 261 13.76 8.74 9.96
C ALA A 261 15.18 9.30 10.01
N ASN A 262 15.33 10.62 10.21
CA ASN A 262 16.61 11.28 10.43
C ASN A 262 17.31 10.73 11.68
N ALA A 263 16.57 10.54 12.78
CA ALA A 263 17.12 9.98 14.02
C ALA A 263 17.62 8.55 13.84
N ILE A 264 16.85 7.70 13.12
CA ILE A 264 17.22 6.32 12.79
C ILE A 264 18.49 6.31 11.93
N ALA A 265 18.53 7.09 10.84
CA ALA A 265 19.70 7.16 9.98
C ALA A 265 20.92 7.70 10.74
N SER A 266 20.75 8.74 11.56
CA SER A 266 21.85 9.33 12.33
C SER A 266 22.46 8.33 13.31
N ALA A 267 21.62 7.54 13.98
CA ALA A 267 22.08 6.49 14.88
C ALA A 267 22.78 5.35 14.12
N TYR A 268 22.28 4.96 12.95
CA TYR A 268 22.90 3.94 12.13
C TYR A 268 24.28 4.36 11.60
N TYR A 269 24.40 5.57 11.06
CA TYR A 269 25.65 6.09 10.51
C TYR A 269 26.63 6.58 11.59
N GLY A 270 26.15 6.88 12.79
CA GLY A 270 26.96 7.42 13.90
C GLY A 270 27.24 8.92 13.80
N GLU A 271 26.60 9.63 12.85
CA GLU A 271 26.70 11.08 12.68
C GLU A 271 25.36 11.70 12.28
N ALA A 272 25.23 13.03 12.38
CA ALA A 272 23.95 13.69 12.10
C ALA A 272 23.57 13.55 10.61
N CYS A 273 22.43 12.94 10.34
CA CYS A 273 21.90 12.71 9.00
C CYS A 273 20.57 13.42 8.80
N THR A 274 20.38 13.98 7.61
CA THR A 274 19.11 14.60 7.21
C THR A 274 18.69 14.14 5.82
N PHE A 275 17.45 13.70 5.68
CA PHE A 275 16.84 13.39 4.40
C PHE A 275 16.27 14.64 3.72
N GLU A 276 16.40 14.69 2.39
CA GLU A 276 15.72 15.66 1.53
C GLU A 276 14.86 14.95 0.47
N ASN A 277 13.82 15.63 -0.01
CA ASN A 277 12.98 15.10 -1.06
C ASN A 277 13.77 14.96 -2.36
N ILE A 278 13.68 13.79 -3.00
CA ILE A 278 14.21 13.64 -4.35
C ILE A 278 13.32 14.43 -5.32
N THR A 279 13.92 15.37 -6.04
CA THR A 279 13.33 16.04 -7.20
C THR A 279 14.04 15.53 -8.45
N GLU A 280 13.38 14.67 -9.21
CA GLU A 280 13.90 14.20 -10.50
C GLU A 280 13.50 15.21 -11.57
N ALA A 281 14.44 16.09 -11.92
CA ALA A 281 14.25 17.05 -12.98
C ALA A 281 14.31 16.34 -14.34
N THR A 282 13.29 16.54 -15.17
CA THR A 282 13.20 16.00 -16.53
C THR A 282 13.20 17.14 -17.54
N TYR A 283 13.93 16.96 -18.64
CA TYR A 283 13.99 17.96 -19.69
C TYR A 283 12.69 18.01 -20.50
N PRO A 284 12.23 19.19 -20.95
CA PRO A 284 11.02 19.34 -21.75
C PRO A 284 11.02 18.43 -22.98
N ALA A 285 12.15 18.36 -23.70
CA ALA A 285 12.28 17.56 -24.90
C ALA A 285 12.12 16.03 -24.67
N GLN A 286 12.35 15.54 -23.44
CA GLN A 286 12.07 14.14 -23.11
C GLN A 286 10.56 13.93 -22.93
N ILE A 287 9.90 14.84 -22.22
CA ILE A 287 8.46 14.78 -21.97
C ILE A 287 7.67 14.94 -23.28
N SER A 288 8.02 15.91 -24.12
CA SER A 288 7.38 16.11 -25.43
C SER A 288 7.52 14.87 -26.32
N ARG A 289 8.71 14.26 -26.38
CA ARG A 289 8.92 13.00 -27.12
C ARG A 289 8.04 11.86 -26.60
N PHE A 290 7.94 11.71 -25.28
CA PHE A 290 7.07 10.72 -24.67
C PHE A 290 5.59 10.98 -24.98
N LEU A 291 5.11 12.21 -24.77
CA LEU A 291 3.72 12.57 -25.06
C LEU A 291 3.37 12.37 -26.53
N SER A 292 4.27 12.75 -27.45
CA SER A 292 4.15 12.47 -28.87
C SER A 292 4.11 10.97 -29.17
N SER A 293 5.00 10.14 -28.60
CA SER A 293 4.98 8.69 -28.86
C SER A 293 3.71 8.02 -28.34
N VAL A 294 3.15 8.50 -27.23
CA VAL A 294 1.87 7.99 -26.70
C VAL A 294 0.69 8.48 -27.55
N ARG A 295 0.71 9.73 -28.03
CA ARG A 295 -0.29 10.26 -28.98
C ARG A 295 -0.32 9.42 -30.26
N ASP A 296 0.85 9.13 -30.80
CA ASP A 296 1.03 8.39 -32.07
C ASP A 296 0.90 6.87 -31.89
N GLN A 297 0.68 6.40 -30.66
CA GLN A 297 0.54 4.99 -30.29
C GLN A 297 1.80 4.14 -30.56
N GLU A 298 2.96 4.77 -30.61
CA GLU A 298 4.27 4.14 -30.76
C GLU A 298 4.79 3.56 -29.43
N ALA A 299 4.39 4.18 -28.31
CA ALA A 299 4.69 3.65 -26.98
C ALA A 299 3.70 2.54 -26.59
N HIS A 300 3.92 1.31 -27.05
CA HIS A 300 2.94 0.22 -26.94
C HIS A 300 2.47 -0.13 -25.51
N ASP A 301 3.30 0.08 -24.50
CA ASP A 301 2.98 -0.17 -23.09
C ASP A 301 2.09 0.94 -22.48
N PHE A 302 1.96 2.07 -23.17
CA PHE A 302 1.27 3.26 -22.69
C PHE A 302 0.18 3.70 -23.66
N ARG A 303 -0.94 4.15 -23.11
CA ARG A 303 -2.02 4.71 -23.94
C ARG A 303 -2.58 5.98 -23.32
N LEU A 304 -2.57 7.09 -24.05
CA LEU A 304 -3.14 8.34 -23.58
C LEU A 304 -4.67 8.23 -23.60
N ILE A 305 -5.30 8.34 -22.44
CA ILE A 305 -6.77 8.19 -22.28
C ILE A 305 -7.45 9.47 -21.78
N GLU A 306 -6.69 10.40 -21.21
CA GLU A 306 -7.18 11.69 -20.73
C GLU A 306 -6.09 12.75 -20.83
N LEU A 307 -6.45 13.97 -21.19
CA LEU A 307 -5.55 15.13 -21.26
C LEU A 307 -6.30 16.38 -20.80
N LEU A 308 -5.73 17.12 -19.85
CA LEU A 308 -6.19 18.47 -19.51
C LEU A 308 -5.30 19.48 -20.22
N VAL A 309 -5.92 20.45 -20.89
CA VAL A 309 -5.25 21.58 -21.52
C VAL A 309 -5.72 22.87 -20.83
N HIS A 310 -4.82 23.55 -20.11
CA HIS A 310 -5.04 24.89 -19.57
C HIS A 310 -4.93 25.95 -20.66
N HIS A 311 -5.66 27.05 -20.49
CA HIS A 311 -5.63 28.19 -21.42
C HIS A 311 -5.78 27.73 -22.87
N SER A 312 -6.84 26.95 -23.12
CA SER A 312 -7.09 26.42 -24.44
C SER A 312 -7.17 27.56 -25.47
N PRO A 313 -6.85 27.31 -26.74
CA PRO A 313 -6.91 28.33 -27.80
C PRO A 313 -8.35 28.77 -28.16
N LEU A 314 -9.37 28.34 -27.42
CA LEU A 314 -10.74 28.79 -27.57
C LEU A 314 -10.93 30.22 -27.03
N SER A 315 -11.92 30.95 -27.55
CA SER A 315 -12.25 32.29 -27.07
C SER A 315 -12.53 32.30 -25.56
N GLY A 316 -11.87 33.19 -24.83
CA GLY A 316 -11.93 33.26 -23.36
C GLY A 316 -11.00 32.30 -22.63
N GLY A 317 -10.24 31.45 -23.34
CA GLY A 317 -9.20 30.59 -22.79
C GLY A 317 -9.65 29.58 -21.73
N PRO A 318 -10.80 28.88 -21.87
CA PRO A 318 -11.23 27.90 -20.88
C PRO A 318 -10.28 26.71 -20.82
N ASP A 319 -10.34 25.95 -19.72
CA ASP A 319 -9.69 24.66 -19.63
C ASP A 319 -10.44 23.60 -20.45
N LEU A 320 -9.71 22.77 -21.20
CA LEU A 320 -10.27 21.69 -22.00
C LEU A 320 -9.85 20.34 -21.44
N LEU A 321 -10.82 19.51 -21.04
CA LEU A 321 -10.59 18.13 -20.63
C LEU A 321 -11.02 17.17 -21.74
N LEU A 322 -10.05 16.51 -22.36
CA LEU A 322 -10.27 15.45 -23.33
C LEU A 322 -10.18 14.11 -22.61
N LYS A 323 -11.20 13.25 -22.74
CA LYS A 323 -11.25 11.95 -22.08
C LYS A 323 -11.94 10.90 -22.94
N ASN A 324 -11.51 9.66 -22.82
CA ASN A 324 -12.22 8.49 -23.35
C ASN A 324 -12.63 7.56 -22.19
N SER A 325 -13.89 7.16 -22.12
CA SER A 325 -14.42 6.31 -21.06
C SER A 325 -14.02 4.83 -21.20
N ASP A 326 -13.69 4.40 -22.42
CA ASP A 326 -13.59 2.99 -22.79
C ASP A 326 -12.14 2.50 -22.83
N ASP A 327 -11.23 3.20 -22.14
CA ASP A 327 -9.78 2.93 -22.15
C ASP A 327 -9.15 2.93 -23.54
N LEU A 328 -9.82 3.53 -24.52
CA LEU A 328 -9.34 3.75 -25.87
C LEU A 328 -8.46 5.00 -25.92
N SER A 329 -7.50 5.00 -26.85
CA SER A 329 -6.56 6.12 -27.01
C SER A 329 -7.31 7.37 -27.46
N ILE A 330 -7.02 8.52 -26.86
CA ILE A 330 -7.44 9.82 -27.38
C ILE A 330 -6.49 10.37 -28.44
N GLY A 331 -5.32 9.75 -28.65
CA GLY A 331 -4.28 10.22 -29.56
C GLY A 331 -4.77 10.56 -30.98
N PRO A 332 -5.51 9.67 -31.67
CA PRO A 332 -6.03 9.96 -33.01
C PRO A 332 -6.98 11.17 -33.06
N ALA A 333 -7.81 11.35 -32.03
CA ALA A 333 -8.71 12.49 -31.93
C ALA A 333 -7.94 13.78 -31.58
N LEU A 334 -6.87 13.65 -30.79
CA LEU A 334 -6.02 14.77 -30.41
C LEU A 334 -5.35 15.41 -31.62
N GLY A 335 -4.81 14.62 -32.55
CA GLY A 335 -4.19 15.15 -33.77
C GLY A 335 -5.14 16.00 -34.64
N GLN A 336 -6.43 15.64 -34.70
CA GLN A 336 -7.44 16.45 -35.39
C GLN A 336 -7.75 17.75 -34.65
N LEU A 337 -7.79 17.71 -33.32
CA LEU A 337 -8.00 18.89 -32.48
C LEU A 337 -6.82 19.85 -32.53
N GLU A 338 -5.58 19.34 -32.50
CA GLU A 338 -4.36 20.14 -32.64
C GLU A 338 -4.38 20.96 -33.93
N GLN A 339 -4.77 20.34 -35.06
CA GLN A 339 -4.93 21.01 -36.35
C GLN A 339 -6.03 22.08 -36.35
N ALA A 340 -7.19 21.79 -35.74
CA ALA A 340 -8.32 22.71 -35.70
C ALA A 340 -8.08 23.92 -34.79
N LEU A 341 -7.30 23.73 -33.74
CA LEU A 341 -7.10 24.69 -32.65
C LEU A 341 -5.76 25.42 -32.70
N ASN A 342 -4.87 25.06 -33.64
CA ASN A 342 -3.52 25.61 -33.77
C ASN A 342 -2.72 25.54 -32.45
N TRP A 343 -2.73 24.36 -31.82
CA TRP A 343 -2.02 24.04 -30.58
C TRP A 343 -1.43 22.63 -30.69
N THR A 344 -0.41 22.30 -29.89
CA THR A 344 0.26 20.99 -29.88
C THR A 344 0.43 20.45 -28.46
N ILE A 345 0.36 19.12 -28.30
CA ILE A 345 0.70 18.40 -27.07
C ILE A 345 2.15 18.67 -26.59
N ASP A 346 3.01 19.21 -27.45
CA ASP A 346 4.37 19.60 -27.08
C ASP A 346 4.44 20.89 -26.25
N ASP A 347 3.36 21.68 -26.19
CA ASP A 347 3.25 22.88 -25.36
C ASP A 347 2.93 22.48 -23.90
N LEU A 348 3.97 22.01 -23.23
CA LEU A 348 3.93 21.44 -21.88
C LEU A 348 3.35 22.40 -20.82
N ASP A 349 3.48 23.71 -21.03
CA ASP A 349 2.97 24.71 -20.10
C ASP A 349 1.44 24.74 -20.03
N ARG A 350 0.79 24.25 -21.09
CA ARG A 350 -0.65 24.07 -21.12
C ARG A 350 -1.10 22.72 -20.62
N ILE A 351 -0.19 21.79 -20.30
CA ILE A 351 -0.52 20.43 -19.91
C ILE A 351 -0.18 20.22 -18.44
N PRO A 352 -1.07 20.60 -17.51
CA PRO A 352 -0.86 20.34 -16.08
C PRO A 352 -0.95 18.85 -15.72
N ARG A 353 -1.76 18.08 -16.47
CA ARG A 353 -2.07 16.69 -16.14
C ARG A 353 -2.54 15.92 -17.37
N PHE A 354 -2.30 14.62 -17.33
CA PHE A 354 -2.81 13.65 -18.30
C PHE A 354 -2.99 12.30 -17.62
N LYS A 355 -3.69 11.37 -18.26
CA LYS A 355 -3.76 9.97 -17.79
C LYS A 355 -3.36 9.02 -18.89
N ILE A 356 -2.59 8.03 -18.50
CA ILE A 356 -2.18 6.92 -19.35
C ILE A 356 -2.75 5.61 -18.83
N LEU A 357 -3.03 4.67 -19.73
CA LEU A 357 -3.24 3.28 -19.39
C LEU A 357 -1.88 2.58 -19.36
N PHE A 358 -1.57 1.87 -18.28
CA PHE A 358 -0.39 1.01 -18.13
C PHE A 358 -0.82 -0.29 -17.46
N ALA A 359 -0.46 -1.44 -18.02
CA ALA A 359 -0.88 -2.76 -17.52
C ALA A 359 -2.41 -2.88 -17.27
N GLY A 360 -3.23 -2.24 -18.12
CA GLY A 360 -4.69 -2.21 -17.98
C GLY A 360 -5.21 -1.30 -16.86
N LYS A 361 -4.36 -0.48 -16.24
CA LYS A 361 -4.71 0.42 -15.14
C LYS A 361 -4.51 1.88 -15.53
N ARG A 362 -5.42 2.73 -15.08
CA ARG A 362 -5.37 4.18 -15.31
C ARG A 362 -4.37 4.81 -14.34
N VAL A 363 -3.30 5.39 -14.87
CA VAL A 363 -2.27 6.09 -14.10
C VAL A 363 -2.41 7.58 -14.40
N ALA A 364 -2.71 8.37 -13.38
CA ALA A 364 -2.78 9.81 -13.50
C ALA A 364 -1.39 10.42 -13.36
N MET A 365 -1.06 11.32 -14.27
CA MET A 365 0.23 11.99 -14.38
C MET A 365 0.03 13.50 -14.19
N GLU A 366 0.94 14.14 -13.48
CA GLU A 366 0.92 15.58 -13.21
C GLU A 366 2.28 16.18 -13.58
N LEU A 367 2.29 17.29 -14.31
CA LEU A 367 3.50 17.95 -14.79
C LEU A 367 3.69 19.26 -14.02
N GLU A 368 4.81 19.37 -13.30
CA GLU A 368 5.12 20.54 -12.48
C GLU A 368 6.39 21.24 -13.00
N PRO A 369 6.32 22.53 -13.40
CA PRO A 369 7.52 23.29 -13.73
C PRO A 369 8.36 23.57 -12.48
N ILE A 370 9.69 23.54 -12.62
CA ILE A 370 10.62 23.91 -11.55
C ILE A 370 10.92 25.41 -11.63
N GLU A 371 10.39 26.19 -10.68
CA GLU A 371 10.38 27.67 -10.69
C GLU A 371 11.79 28.31 -10.76
N ASP A 372 12.83 27.65 -10.26
CA ASP A 372 14.20 28.21 -10.18
C ASP A 372 15.09 27.93 -11.41
N THR A 373 14.50 27.50 -12.53
CA THR A 373 15.26 27.25 -13.76
C THR A 373 15.09 28.39 -14.76
N ALA A 374 16.21 28.90 -15.31
CA ALA A 374 16.17 29.92 -16.36
C ALA A 374 15.32 29.43 -17.56
N GLU A 375 14.62 30.32 -18.27
CA GLU A 375 13.70 29.95 -19.36
C GLU A 375 14.34 29.01 -20.40
N ALA A 376 15.62 29.20 -20.72
CA ALA A 376 16.38 28.35 -21.67
C ALA A 376 16.81 26.97 -21.11
N GLY A 377 16.63 26.73 -19.81
CA GLY A 377 16.95 25.51 -19.08
C GLY A 377 15.80 25.03 -18.20
N ARG A 378 14.56 25.39 -18.55
CA ARG A 378 13.36 25.07 -17.78
C ARG A 378 13.21 23.55 -17.63
N MET A 379 13.05 23.09 -16.40
CA MET A 379 12.89 21.67 -16.08
C MET A 379 11.51 21.41 -15.50
N PHE A 380 11.06 20.16 -15.62
CA PHE A 380 9.80 19.71 -15.07
C PHE A 380 10.01 18.52 -14.14
N VAL A 381 9.15 18.37 -13.15
CA VAL A 381 8.96 17.12 -12.42
C VAL A 381 7.72 16.44 -13.00
N LEU A 382 7.89 15.24 -13.54
CA LEU A 382 6.77 14.41 -13.96
C LEU A 382 6.34 13.51 -12.79
N ARG A 383 5.13 13.73 -12.30
CA ARG A 383 4.57 12.97 -11.18
C ARG A 383 3.52 11.99 -11.63
N TYR A 384 3.32 10.94 -10.83
CA TYR A 384 2.23 9.97 -11.04
C TYR A 384 1.49 9.62 -9.74
N ARG A 385 0.22 9.25 -9.86
CA ARG A 385 -0.57 8.67 -8.76
C ARG A 385 -0.31 7.18 -8.68
N ASP A 386 0.40 6.76 -7.64
CA ASP A 386 0.90 5.39 -7.48
C ASP A 386 -0.13 4.41 -6.88
N GLN A 387 -1.18 4.92 -6.22
CA GLN A 387 -2.20 4.12 -5.55
C GLN A 387 -2.94 3.14 -6.47
N THR A 388 -2.99 3.38 -7.78
CA THR A 388 -3.64 2.47 -8.73
C THR A 388 -2.78 1.24 -9.05
N LEU A 389 -1.46 1.33 -8.86
CA LEU A 389 -0.49 0.28 -9.14
C LEU A 389 -0.07 -0.44 -7.85
N SER A 390 0.12 -1.75 -7.92
CA SER A 390 0.80 -2.55 -6.89
C SER A 390 2.29 -2.22 -6.83
N LEU A 391 3.02 -2.66 -5.80
CA LEU A 391 4.45 -2.37 -5.66
C LEU A 391 5.29 -2.87 -6.85
N GLU A 392 4.99 -4.07 -7.35
CA GLU A 392 5.67 -4.65 -8.52
C GLU A 392 5.35 -3.86 -9.79
N GLU A 393 4.08 -3.49 -9.99
CA GLU A 393 3.66 -2.67 -11.14
C GLU A 393 4.24 -1.25 -11.07
N ARG A 394 4.39 -0.67 -9.88
CA ARG A 394 5.06 0.63 -9.69
C ARG A 394 6.52 0.55 -10.10
N ALA A 395 7.23 -0.48 -9.67
CA ALA A 395 8.62 -0.68 -10.04
C ALA A 395 8.77 -0.86 -11.55
N ALA A 396 7.94 -1.72 -12.16
CA ALA A 396 7.93 -1.92 -13.61
C ALA A 396 7.56 -0.65 -14.38
N PHE A 397 6.58 0.12 -13.91
CA PHE A 397 6.18 1.40 -14.50
C PHE A 397 7.33 2.40 -14.52
N GLU A 398 7.98 2.59 -13.38
CA GLU A 398 9.09 3.53 -13.25
C GLU A 398 10.31 3.10 -14.05
N GLU A 399 10.65 1.81 -14.01
CA GLU A 399 11.74 1.23 -14.79
C GLU A 399 11.50 1.44 -16.28
N ARG A 400 10.27 1.22 -16.76
CA ARG A 400 9.88 1.43 -18.15
C ARG A 400 9.99 2.90 -18.57
N MET A 401 9.45 3.81 -17.76
CA MET A 401 9.56 5.26 -18.00
C MET A 401 11.03 5.72 -18.09
N GLU A 402 11.89 5.20 -17.23
CA GLU A 402 13.31 5.55 -17.22
C GLU A 402 14.07 4.93 -18.41
N HIS A 403 13.92 3.63 -18.65
CA HIS A 403 14.70 2.93 -19.68
C HIS A 403 14.28 3.27 -21.10
N GLU A 404 12.98 3.38 -21.38
CA GLU A 404 12.49 3.59 -22.74
C GLU A 404 12.33 5.07 -23.10
N HIS A 405 12.01 5.92 -22.12
CA HIS A 405 11.74 7.33 -22.35
C HIS A 405 12.77 8.26 -21.71
N GLY A 406 13.68 7.74 -20.87
CA GLY A 406 14.66 8.55 -20.15
C GLY A 406 14.03 9.46 -19.09
N ILE A 407 12.79 9.18 -18.66
CA ILE A 407 12.04 10.03 -17.75
C ILE A 407 11.95 9.37 -16.38
N LYS A 408 12.50 10.03 -15.38
CA LYS A 408 12.37 9.60 -13.98
C LYS A 408 11.12 10.20 -13.37
N VAL A 409 10.11 9.36 -13.18
CA VAL A 409 8.82 9.77 -12.60
C VAL A 409 8.82 9.69 -11.08
N VAL A 410 8.01 10.54 -10.44
CA VAL A 410 7.93 10.64 -8.97
C VAL A 410 6.48 10.50 -8.49
N SER A 411 6.23 9.80 -7.38
CA SER A 411 4.87 9.75 -6.81
C SER A 411 4.34 11.13 -6.38
N THR A 412 3.02 11.34 -6.50
CA THR A 412 2.26 12.58 -6.23
C THR A 412 2.01 12.87 -4.74
N GLU A 413 2.18 11.92 -3.82
CA GLU A 413 2.00 12.14 -2.36
C GLU A 413 3.00 13.16 -1.75
N LYS A 414 3.93 13.69 -2.56
CA LYS A 414 4.99 14.62 -2.14
C LYS A 414 4.54 16.08 -2.08
N ARG A 415 3.86 16.48 -1.01
CA ARG A 415 4.17 17.78 -0.37
C ARG A 415 4.56 17.56 1.08
N GLY A 416 5.85 17.36 1.32
CA GLY A 416 6.40 17.49 2.67
C GLY A 416 6.10 18.88 3.23
N ALA A 417 5.98 18.99 4.56
CA ALA A 417 5.58 20.21 5.27
C ALA A 417 6.40 21.48 4.91
N ARG A 418 7.60 21.34 4.33
CA ARG A 418 8.43 22.47 3.88
C ARG A 418 7.98 23.11 2.55
N GLY A 419 7.06 22.51 1.80
CA GLY A 419 6.52 23.04 0.53
C GLY A 419 5.26 23.88 0.66
N ARG A 420 4.70 24.03 1.88
CA ARG A 420 3.67 25.03 2.17
C ARG A 420 4.33 26.25 2.78
N LYS A 421 4.99 27.07 1.97
CA LYS A 421 4.98 28.51 2.26
C LYS A 421 3.54 28.96 2.02
N ARG A 422 2.89 29.42 3.10
CA ARG A 422 1.63 30.15 3.00
C ARG A 422 1.83 31.43 2.20
#